data_AF-A0A662AH46-F1
#
_entry.id   AF-A0A662AH46-F1
#
_cell.length_a   1.000
_cell.length_b   1.000
_cell.length_c   1.000
_cell.angle_alpha   90.00
_cell.angle_beta   90.00
_cell.angle_gamma   90.00
#
_symmetry.space_group_name_H-M   'P 1'
#
loop_
_entity.id
_entity.type
_entity.pdbx_description
1 polymer ?
#
loop_
_entity_poly.entity_id
_entity_poly.type
_entity_poly.pdbx_seq_one_letter_code
_entity_poly.pdbx_strand_id
1 'polypeptide(L)'
;MKTTRRQFIKITGMGTAGAVVAGSVLGSIQKATASTIAMPNDDSKLTRTPTYCEVCFWKCAAWVYKDDEGNIKKLIGNEEDQHARGKLCPRGTGGLG
;
A
#
# COMPACT_ATOMS: atom_id res chain seq x y z
N MET A 1 2.02 51.95 -20.61
CA MET A 1 0.75 51.48 -20.00
C MET A 1 0.78 51.79 -18.51
N LYS A 2 -0.11 52.67 -17.99
CA LYS A 2 -0.25 52.85 -16.54
C LYS A 2 -0.98 51.64 -15.97
N THR A 3 -0.28 50.80 -15.21
CA THR A 3 -0.90 49.69 -14.48
C THR A 3 -1.80 50.27 -13.39
N THR A 4 -3.10 50.07 -13.50
CA THR A 4 -4.04 50.46 -12.45
C THR A 4 -4.06 49.38 -11.37
N ARG A 5 -4.34 49.76 -10.11
CA ARG A 5 -4.41 48.81 -8.97
C ARG A 5 -5.31 47.60 -9.28
N ARG A 6 -6.41 47.82 -10.02
CA ARG A 6 -7.34 46.77 -10.47
C ARG A 6 -6.74 45.81 -11.50
N GLN A 7 -5.87 46.30 -12.39
CA GLN A 7 -5.16 45.45 -13.35
C GLN A 7 -4.10 44.58 -12.67
N PHE A 8 -3.39 45.12 -11.68
CA PHE A 8 -2.44 44.35 -10.88
C PHE A 8 -3.12 43.16 -10.18
N ILE A 9 -4.22 43.40 -9.47
CA ILE A 9 -4.98 42.34 -8.77
C ILE A 9 -5.45 41.23 -9.73
N LYS A 10 -5.89 41.59 -10.95
CA LYS A 10 -6.33 40.61 -11.95
C LYS A 10 -5.17 39.74 -12.46
N ILE A 11 -4.01 40.34 -12.72
CA ILE A 11 -2.83 39.64 -13.23
C ILE A 11 -2.27 38.72 -12.14
N THR A 12 -2.13 39.21 -10.91
CA THR A 12 -1.62 38.41 -9.79
C THR A 12 -2.59 37.28 -9.45
N GLY A 13 -3.90 37.54 -9.42
CA GLY A 13 -4.92 36.51 -9.15
C GLY A 13 -4.98 35.40 -10.22
N MET A 14 -4.82 35.75 -11.50
CA MET A 14 -4.72 34.75 -12.57
C MET A 14 -3.40 33.96 -12.53
N GLY A 15 -2.28 34.62 -12.22
CA GLY A 15 -0.98 33.97 -12.10
C GLY A 15 -0.94 32.93 -10.98
N THR A 16 -1.49 33.25 -9.81
CA THR A 16 -1.57 32.32 -8.68
C THR A 16 -2.53 31.16 -8.95
N ALA A 17 -3.68 31.41 -9.57
CA ALA A 17 -4.63 30.34 -9.92
C ALA A 17 -4.07 29.38 -10.98
N GLY A 18 -3.38 29.90 -12.00
CA GLY A 18 -2.75 29.10 -13.05
C GLY A 18 -1.63 28.19 -12.51
N ALA A 19 -0.81 28.68 -11.58
CA ALA A 19 0.27 27.91 -10.98
C ALA A 19 -0.23 26.74 -10.11
N VAL A 20 -1.31 26.94 -9.35
CA VAL A 20 -1.90 25.88 -8.50
C VAL A 20 -2.53 24.77 -9.35
N VAL A 21 -3.21 25.11 -10.44
CA VAL A 21 -3.81 24.12 -11.35
C VAL A 21 -2.71 23.36 -12.12
N ALA A 22 -1.66 24.03 -12.59
CA ALA A 22 -0.53 23.34 -13.23
C ALA A 22 0.24 22.43 -12.26
N GLY A 23 0.47 22.89 -11.03
CA GLY A 23 1.15 22.10 -10.00
C GLY A 23 0.37 20.86 -9.55
N SER A 24 -0.96 20.96 -9.46
CA SER A 24 -1.81 19.81 -9.08
C SER A 24 -1.89 18.76 -10.18
N VAL A 25 -1.96 19.16 -11.45
CA VAL A 25 -1.96 18.21 -12.58
C VAL A 25 -0.62 17.48 -12.71
N LEU A 26 0.50 18.20 -12.63
CA LEU A 26 1.83 17.59 -12.70
C LEU A 26 2.11 16.66 -11.50
N GLY A 27 1.74 17.09 -10.29
CA GLY A 27 1.87 16.26 -9.09
C GLY A 27 1.00 14.99 -9.14
N SER A 28 -0.18 15.07 -9.77
CA SER A 28 -1.07 13.91 -9.96
C SER A 28 -0.50 12.90 -10.95
N ILE A 29 0.10 13.36 -12.04
CA ILE A 29 0.74 12.51 -13.04
C ILE A 29 1.98 11.81 -12.45
N GLN A 30 2.82 12.54 -11.71
CA GLN A 30 3.99 11.97 -11.04
C GLN A 30 3.60 10.90 -10.01
N LYS A 31 2.51 11.13 -9.26
CA LYS A 31 2.00 10.16 -8.29
C LYS A 31 1.37 8.93 -8.97
N ALA A 32 0.72 9.11 -10.11
CA ALA A 32 0.18 8.01 -10.91
C ALA A 32 1.32 7.14 -11.51
N THR A 33 2.39 7.74 -12.00
CA THR A 33 3.56 7.00 -12.55
C THR A 33 4.41 6.33 -11.47
N ALA A 34 4.46 6.88 -10.25
CA ALA A 34 5.13 6.23 -9.13
C ALA A 34 4.37 5.00 -8.61
N SER A 35 3.04 4.95 -8.82
CA SER A 35 2.19 3.84 -8.37
C SER A 35 2.26 2.61 -9.28
N THR A 36 2.79 2.76 -10.50
CA THR A 36 2.92 1.67 -11.49
C THR A 36 4.21 0.84 -11.37
N ILE A 37 5.09 1.15 -10.41
CA ILE A 37 6.32 0.37 -10.14
C ILE A 37 6.22 -0.39 -8.80
N ALA A 38 5.01 -0.83 -8.44
CA ALA A 38 4.88 -1.94 -7.50
C ALA A 38 5.17 -3.23 -8.28
N MET A 39 6.44 -3.62 -8.36
CA MET A 39 6.81 -4.95 -8.87
C MET A 39 5.98 -6.00 -8.10
N PRO A 40 5.37 -6.99 -8.78
CA PRO A 40 4.78 -8.11 -8.05
C PRO A 40 5.89 -8.70 -7.19
N ASN A 41 5.68 -8.70 -5.87
CA ASN A 41 6.61 -9.35 -4.95
C ASN A 41 6.81 -10.77 -5.46
N ASP A 42 8.04 -11.11 -5.84
CA ASP A 42 8.36 -12.40 -6.44
C ASP A 42 8.23 -13.48 -5.36
N ASP A 43 7.03 -14.04 -5.26
CA ASP A 43 6.66 -15.08 -4.30
C ASP A 43 7.54 -16.33 -4.45
N SER A 44 8.26 -16.49 -5.57
CA SER A 44 9.14 -17.64 -5.82
C SER A 44 10.33 -17.72 -4.85
N LYS A 45 10.74 -16.59 -4.25
CA LYS A 45 11.83 -16.54 -3.27
C LYS A 45 11.37 -16.79 -1.83
N LEU A 46 10.08 -17.00 -1.60
CA LEU A 46 9.56 -17.16 -0.24
C LEU A 46 9.60 -18.62 0.20
N THR A 47 10.21 -18.87 1.35
CA THR A 47 10.20 -20.18 1.98
C THR A 47 8.94 -20.34 2.83
N ARG A 48 8.20 -21.45 2.60
CA ARG A 48 6.99 -21.80 3.35
C ARG A 48 7.33 -22.62 4.60
N THR A 49 6.74 -22.28 5.75
CA THR A 49 6.89 -23.02 7.01
C THR A 49 5.52 -23.16 7.70
N PRO A 50 5.14 -24.34 8.23
CA PRO A 50 3.88 -24.51 8.95
C PRO A 50 3.90 -23.80 10.31
N THR A 51 2.76 -23.26 10.74
CA THR A 51 2.57 -22.63 12.06
C THR A 51 1.11 -22.70 12.52
N TYR A 52 0.86 -22.25 13.75
CA TYR A 52 -0.47 -21.98 14.29
C TYR A 52 -0.63 -20.50 14.65
N CYS A 53 -1.81 -19.94 14.40
CA CYS A 53 -2.17 -18.56 14.73
C CYS A 53 -2.55 -18.44 16.21
N GLU A 54 -1.69 -17.81 17.02
CA GLU A 54 -1.90 -17.66 18.47
C GLU A 54 -2.63 -16.35 18.86
N VAL A 55 -3.34 -15.72 17.92
CA VAL A 55 -4.07 -14.45 18.18
C VAL A 55 -5.37 -14.68 18.95
N CYS A 56 -5.91 -15.89 18.91
CA CYS A 56 -7.07 -16.33 19.69
C CYS A 56 -6.92 -17.80 20.06
N PHE A 57 -7.80 -18.28 20.93
CA PHE A 57 -7.79 -19.66 21.42
C PHE A 57 -8.11 -20.72 20.35
N TRP A 58 -8.53 -20.31 19.15
CA TRP A 58 -8.87 -21.23 18.06
C TRP A 58 -7.65 -21.81 17.31
N LYS A 59 -6.47 -21.20 17.47
CA LYS A 59 -5.20 -21.75 16.95
C LYS A 59 -5.28 -22.22 15.49
N CYS A 60 -5.85 -21.41 14.61
CA CYS A 60 -5.97 -21.73 13.18
C CYS A 60 -4.60 -22.12 12.60
N ALA A 61 -4.52 -23.23 11.86
CA ALA A 61 -3.26 -23.64 11.23
C ALA A 61 -2.98 -22.74 10.02
N ALA A 62 -1.72 -22.38 9.81
CA ALA A 62 -1.31 -21.44 8.80
C ALA A 62 0.06 -21.76 8.22
N TRP A 63 0.35 -21.13 7.10
CA TRP A 63 1.61 -21.16 6.38
C TRP A 63 2.26 -19.80 6.48
N VAL A 64 3.46 -19.78 7.03
CA VAL A 64 4.33 -18.60 7.09
C VAL A 64 5.19 -18.58 5.85
N TYR A 65 5.23 -17.45 5.16
CA TYR A 65 6.14 -17.21 4.05
C TYR A 65 7.22 -16.24 4.49
N LYS A 66 8.48 -16.70 4.46
CA LYS A 66 9.66 -15.94 4.86
C LYS A 66 10.53 -15.62 3.66
N ASP A 67 11.18 -14.47 3.66
CA ASP A 67 12.27 -14.20 2.71
C ASP A 67 13.57 -14.94 3.10
N ASP A 68 14.61 -14.78 2.28
CA ASP A 68 15.93 -15.39 2.50
C ASP A 68 16.61 -14.91 3.79
N GLU A 69 16.27 -13.72 4.27
CA GLU A 69 16.75 -13.15 5.53
C GLU A 69 15.96 -13.65 6.75
N GLY A 70 14.88 -14.40 6.53
CA GLY A 70 14.00 -14.95 7.57
C GLY A 70 12.87 -14.00 8.01
N ASN A 71 12.72 -12.84 7.38
CA ASN A 71 11.63 -11.91 7.67
C ASN A 71 10.32 -12.48 7.13
N ILE A 72 9.25 -12.40 7.93
CA ILE A 72 7.94 -12.88 7.52
C ILE A 72 7.28 -11.84 6.61
N LYS A 73 6.87 -12.27 5.41
CA LYS A 73 6.19 -11.40 4.44
C LYS A 73 4.68 -11.57 4.42
N LYS A 74 4.19 -12.79 4.64
CA LYS A 74 2.75 -13.10 4.67
C LYS A 74 2.44 -14.37 5.47
N LEU A 75 1.23 -14.42 6.01
CA LEU A 75 0.59 -15.66 6.49
C LEU A 75 -0.62 -15.99 5.62
N ILE A 76 -0.79 -17.27 5.33
CA ILE A 76 -1.97 -17.80 4.64
C ILE A 76 -2.51 -18.96 5.47
N GLY A 77 -3.83 -19.07 5.62
CA GLY A 77 -4.43 -20.19 6.35
C GLY A 77 -4.13 -21.53 5.67
N ASN A 78 -4.03 -22.61 6.42
CA ASN A 78 -3.89 -23.94 5.83
C ASN A 78 -5.21 -24.39 5.19
N GLU A 79 -5.16 -24.86 3.95
CA GLU A 79 -6.31 -25.37 3.20
C GLU A 79 -6.95 -26.60 3.86
N GLU A 80 -6.12 -27.44 4.48
CA GLU A 80 -6.56 -28.69 5.13
C GLU A 80 -7.09 -28.49 6.55
N ASP A 81 -6.88 -27.31 7.14
CA ASP A 81 -7.35 -27.02 8.50
C ASP A 81 -8.85 -26.71 8.50
N GLN A 82 -9.57 -27.35 9.43
CA GLN A 82 -11.01 -27.16 9.57
C GLN A 82 -11.36 -25.74 10.04
N HIS A 83 -10.46 -25.08 10.78
CA HIS A 83 -10.66 -23.71 11.25
C HIS A 83 -10.32 -22.66 10.18
N ALA A 84 -9.17 -22.79 9.50
CA ALA A 84 -8.70 -21.80 8.54
C ALA A 84 -9.26 -21.99 7.11
N ARG A 85 -9.29 -23.22 6.59
CA ARG A 85 -9.73 -23.55 5.21
C ARG A 85 -9.10 -22.65 4.14
N GLY A 86 -7.80 -22.38 4.26
CA GLY A 86 -7.05 -21.55 3.32
C GLY A 86 -7.10 -20.03 3.60
N LYS A 87 -7.78 -19.58 4.66
CA LYS A 87 -7.94 -18.15 4.98
C LYS A 87 -7.72 -17.87 6.46
N LEU A 88 -7.20 -16.69 6.77
CA LEU A 88 -7.12 -16.18 8.13
C LEU A 88 -8.08 -15.00 8.32
N CYS A 89 -8.55 -14.80 9.54
CA CYS A 89 -9.32 -13.61 9.89
C CYS A 89 -8.42 -12.36 9.86
N PRO A 90 -8.98 -11.14 9.79
CA PRO A 90 -8.17 -9.91 9.73
C PRO A 90 -7.17 -9.79 10.87
N ARG A 91 -7.52 -10.28 12.06
CA ARG A 91 -6.61 -10.32 13.22
C ARG A 91 -5.45 -11.29 13.05
N GLY A 92 -5.70 -12.44 12.42
CA GLY A 92 -4.66 -13.44 12.14
C GLY A 92 -3.73 -12.99 11.04
N THR A 93 -4.27 -12.43 9.95
CA THR A 93 -3.48 -11.87 8.85
C THR A 93 -2.65 -10.66 9.31
N GLY A 94 -3.21 -9.82 10.19
CA GLY A 94 -2.51 -8.67 10.79
C GLY A 94 -1.65 -9.01 12.01
N GLY A 95 -1.49 -10.28 12.38
CA GLY A 95 -0.72 -10.70 13.56
C GLY A 95 0.80 -10.49 13.45
N LEU A 96 1.28 -9.99 12.31
CA LEU A 96 2.70 -9.71 12.06
C LEU A 96 3.21 -8.41 12.70
N GLY A 97 2.31 -7.49 13.07
CA GLY A 97 2.66 -6.12 13.49
C GLY A 97 2.50 -5.14 12.35
#